data_AF-A0A7W1CCG8-F1
#
_entry.id   AF-A0A7W1CCG8-F1
#
_cell.length_a   1.000
_cell.length_b   1.000
_cell.length_c   1.000
_cell.angle_alpha   90.00
_cell.angle_beta   90.00
_cell.angle_gamma   90.00
#
_symmetry.space_group_name_H-M   'P 1'
#
loop_
_entity.id
_entity.type
_entity.pdbx_description
1 polymer ?
#
loop_
_entity_poly.entity_id
_entity_poly.type
_entity_poly.pdbx_seq_one_letter_code
_entity_poly.pdbx_strand_id
1 'polypeptide(L)'
;VAFTALVAMNDWLKGLDLLKKGETKVSTDFEIPKTNRIGVGFWGAGRGFLSHHMELDKGIVTNYQIVTPSTINASPMDAWDKHGAYEESVLNTPILEEFDKPEDYKGIDLLRTLRSFDPCMPCTTHIYAGEHKVVREINTCACGVDG
;
A
#
# COMPACT_ATOMS: atom_id res chain seq x y z
N VAL A 1 9.93 13.88 -7.26
CA VAL A 1 9.33 15.02 -6.51
C VAL A 1 8.95 16.19 -7.42
N ALA A 2 9.85 16.74 -8.25
CA ALA A 2 9.53 17.89 -9.11
C ALA A 2 8.32 17.66 -10.05
N PHE A 3 8.21 16.48 -10.65
CA PHE A 3 7.06 16.12 -11.49
C PHE A 3 5.73 16.17 -10.71
N THR A 4 5.63 15.49 -9.57
CA THR A 4 4.41 15.46 -8.74
C THR A 4 4.04 16.86 -8.23
N ALA A 5 5.03 17.66 -7.85
CA ALA A 5 4.82 19.04 -7.44
C ALA A 5 4.26 19.91 -8.58
N LEU A 6 4.77 19.73 -9.81
CA LEU A 6 4.26 20.42 -10.99
C LEU A 6 2.81 20.03 -11.31
N VAL A 7 2.49 18.74 -11.25
CA VAL A 7 1.10 18.25 -11.45
C VAL A 7 0.17 18.87 -10.40
N ALA A 8 0.55 18.82 -9.12
CA ALA A 8 -0.23 19.41 -8.03
C ALA A 8 -0.40 20.93 -8.21
N MET A 9 0.64 21.65 -8.62
CA MET A 9 0.57 23.08 -8.90
C MET A 9 -0.37 23.38 -10.07
N ASN A 10 -0.32 22.59 -11.14
CA ASN A 10 -1.20 22.75 -12.29
C ASN A 10 -2.67 22.53 -11.92
N ASP A 11 -2.97 21.49 -11.13
CA ASP A 11 -4.33 21.21 -10.69
C ASP A 11 -4.84 22.25 -9.68
N TRP A 12 -3.96 22.76 -8.82
CA TRP A 12 -4.27 23.90 -7.96
C TRP A 12 -4.65 25.15 -8.76
N LEU A 13 -3.88 25.48 -9.80
CA LEU A 13 -4.16 26.62 -10.67
C LEU A 13 -5.50 26.47 -11.41
N LYS A 14 -5.83 25.26 -11.88
CA LYS A 14 -7.16 24.97 -12.47
C LYS A 14 -8.28 25.17 -11.43
N GLY A 15 -8.08 24.70 -10.20
CA GLY A 15 -9.03 24.92 -9.11
C GLY A 15 -9.27 26.41 -8.84
N LEU A 16 -8.21 27.22 -8.80
CA LEU A 16 -8.32 28.67 -8.66
C LEU A 16 -9.04 29.34 -9.84
N ASP A 17 -8.86 28.85 -11.06
CA ASP A 17 -9.57 29.37 -12.24
C ASP A 17 -11.08 29.08 -12.17
N LEU A 18 -11.47 27.87 -11.77
CA LEU A 18 -12.88 27.51 -11.52
C LEU A 18 -13.51 28.39 -10.43
N LEU A 19 -12.78 28.63 -9.34
CA LEU A 19 -13.23 29.54 -8.27
C LEU A 19 -13.45 30.96 -8.78
N LYS A 20 -12.55 31.50 -9.62
CA LYS A 20 -12.72 32.82 -10.23
C LYS A 20 -13.95 32.91 -11.13
N LYS A 21 -14.33 31.81 -11.79
CA LYS A 21 -15.54 31.70 -12.62
C LYS A 21 -16.82 31.52 -11.80
N GLY A 22 -16.71 31.37 -10.47
CA GLY A 22 -17.84 31.10 -9.59
C GLY A 22 -18.28 29.63 -9.55
N GLU A 23 -17.51 28.72 -10.15
CA GLU A 23 -17.77 27.29 -10.13
C GLU A 23 -17.28 26.68 -8.81
N THR A 24 -18.17 26.67 -7.80
CA THR A 24 -17.83 26.27 -6.42
C THR A 24 -18.39 24.90 -6.02
N LYS A 25 -18.96 24.14 -6.96
CA LYS A 25 -19.54 22.80 -6.69
C LYS A 25 -18.43 21.79 -6.42
N VAL A 26 -18.42 21.21 -5.21
CA VAL A 26 -17.40 20.21 -4.78
C VAL A 26 -17.95 18.80 -4.56
N SER A 27 -19.27 18.63 -4.61
CA SER A 27 -19.95 17.36 -4.40
C SER A 27 -21.10 17.20 -5.38
N THR A 28 -21.43 15.94 -5.70
CA THR A 28 -22.63 15.58 -6.46
C THR A 28 -23.42 14.60 -5.64
N ASP A 29 -24.73 14.85 -5.54
CA ASP A 29 -25.63 13.94 -4.83
C ASP A 29 -25.62 12.56 -5.48
N PHE A 30 -25.65 11.53 -4.65
CA PHE A 30 -25.70 10.15 -5.10
C PHE A 30 -26.66 9.36 -4.21
N GLU A 31 -27.27 8.33 -4.79
CA GLU A 31 -28.08 7.37 -4.07
C GLU A 31 -27.34 6.06 -3.92
N ILE A 32 -27.43 5.44 -2.75
CA ILE A 32 -26.84 4.12 -2.53
C ILE A 32 -27.66 3.09 -3.33
N PRO A 33 -27.04 2.37 -4.29
CA PRO A 33 -27.76 1.38 -5.07
C PRO A 33 -28.32 0.27 -4.17
N LYS A 34 -29.57 -0.14 -4.39
CA LYS A 34 -30.18 -1.29 -3.68
C LYS A 34 -30.03 -2.62 -4.43
N THR A 35 -29.41 -2.57 -5.60
CA THR A 35 -29.15 -3.73 -6.46
C THR A 35 -27.70 -4.16 -6.31
N ASN A 36 -27.39 -5.40 -6.70
CA ASN A 36 -26.01 -5.87 -6.74
C ASN A 36 -25.15 -4.97 -7.65
N ARG A 37 -24.04 -4.46 -7.11
CA ARG A 37 -23.07 -3.62 -7.81
C ARG A 37 -21.66 -4.01 -7.42
N ILE A 38 -20.75 -3.92 -8.38
CA ILE A 38 -19.31 -4.07 -8.18
C ILE A 38 -18.65 -2.74 -8.52
N GLY A 39 -17.78 -2.26 -7.64
CA GLY A 39 -17.01 -1.03 -7.81
C GLY A 39 -15.53 -1.27 -7.56
N VAL A 40 -14.69 -0.57 -8.32
CA VAL A 40 -13.24 -0.55 -8.11
C VAL A 40 -12.74 0.90 -8.05
N GLY A 41 -11.95 1.20 -7.02
CA GLY A 41 -11.27 2.47 -6.84
C GLY A 41 -9.77 2.28 -7.00
N PHE A 42 -9.15 3.10 -7.84
CA PHE A 42 -7.70 3.04 -8.11
C PHE A 42 -7.00 4.28 -7.59
N TRP A 43 -5.84 4.07 -6.97
CA TRP A 43 -5.04 5.16 -6.43
C TRP A 43 -3.55 4.92 -6.63
N GLY A 44 -2.85 5.93 -7.11
CA GLY A 44 -1.38 5.94 -7.19
C GLY A 44 -0.80 6.34 -5.82
N ALA A 45 -0.58 5.37 -4.94
CA ALA A 45 0.09 5.60 -3.68
C ALA A 45 1.60 5.81 -3.88
N GLY A 46 2.28 6.39 -2.88
CA GLY A 46 3.73 6.62 -2.96
C GLY A 46 4.58 5.37 -3.18
N ARG A 47 4.02 4.18 -2.89
CA ARG A 47 4.66 2.85 -3.01
C ARG A 47 4.21 2.07 -4.24
N GLY A 48 3.32 2.62 -5.07
CA GLY A 48 2.76 1.96 -6.24
C GLY A 48 1.23 2.00 -6.30
N PHE A 49 0.62 1.02 -6.96
CA PHE A 49 -0.81 0.99 -7.21
C PHE A 49 -1.61 0.38 -6.06
N LEU A 50 -2.61 1.13 -5.59
CA LEU A 50 -3.59 0.71 -4.60
C LEU A 50 -4.94 0.52 -5.31
N SER A 51 -5.60 -0.61 -5.04
CA SER A 51 -6.95 -0.86 -5.52
C SER A 51 -7.87 -1.32 -4.40
N HIS A 52 -9.04 -0.70 -4.32
CA HIS A 52 -10.12 -1.10 -3.44
C HIS A 52 -11.24 -1.67 -4.29
N HIS A 53 -11.66 -2.90 -3.99
CA HIS A 53 -12.72 -3.61 -4.69
C HIS A 53 -13.88 -3.80 -3.73
N MET A 54 -15.06 -3.32 -4.11
CA MET A 54 -16.26 -3.40 -3.29
C MET A 54 -17.37 -4.09 -4.07
N GLU A 55 -18.07 -5.00 -3.41
CA GLU A 55 -19.37 -5.49 -3.84
C GLU A 55 -20.44 -4.99 -2.86
N LEU A 56 -21.56 -4.54 -3.41
CA LEU A 56 -22.67 -3.99 -2.67
C LEU A 56 -23.96 -4.68 -3.11
N ASP A 57 -24.76 -5.14 -2.16
CA ASP A 57 -26.12 -5.65 -2.41
C ASP A 57 -27.09 -5.12 -1.35
N LYS A 58 -28.31 -4.78 -1.76
CA LYS A 58 -29.37 -4.24 -0.88
C LYS A 58 -28.93 -3.04 -0.02
N GLY A 59 -27.99 -2.23 -0.52
CA GLY A 59 -27.46 -1.08 0.22
C GLY A 59 -26.39 -1.43 1.27
N ILE A 60 -25.92 -2.67 1.32
CA ILE A 60 -24.92 -3.15 2.28
C ILE A 60 -23.69 -3.65 1.51
N VAL A 61 -22.50 -3.37 2.05
CA VAL A 61 -21.25 -3.92 1.52
C VAL A 61 -21.22 -5.41 1.81
N THR A 62 -21.30 -6.24 0.78
CA THR A 62 -21.24 -7.70 0.89
C THR A 62 -19.81 -8.21 0.86
N ASN A 63 -18.92 -7.52 0.14
CA ASN A 63 -17.50 -7.84 0.08
C ASN A 63 -16.67 -6.56 -0.08
N TYR A 64 -15.52 -6.51 0.58
CA TYR A 64 -14.55 -5.43 0.44
C TYR A 64 -13.14 -6.00 0.47
N GLN A 65 -12.41 -5.85 -0.63
CA GLN A 65 -11.05 -6.34 -0.77
C GLN A 65 -10.11 -5.18 -1.09
N ILE A 66 -8.98 -5.13 -0.42
CA ILE A 66 -7.95 -4.12 -0.60
C ILE A 66 -6.71 -4.83 -1.12
N VAL A 67 -6.19 -4.35 -2.24
CA VAL A 67 -4.90 -4.78 -2.78
C VAL A 67 -3.97 -3.59 -2.75
N THR A 68 -3.00 -3.61 -1.83
CA THR A 68 -2.03 -2.52 -1.70
C THR A 68 -0.75 -2.81 -2.48
N PRO A 69 0.07 -1.77 -2.71
CA PRO A 69 1.36 -1.97 -3.36
C PRO A 69 2.28 -2.88 -2.54
N SER A 70 2.27 -2.75 -1.21
CA SER A 70 3.10 -3.57 -0.33
C SER A 70 2.71 -5.04 -0.37
N THR A 71 1.41 -5.37 -0.50
CA THR A 71 0.95 -6.77 -0.65
C THR A 71 1.52 -7.41 -1.91
N ILE A 72 1.63 -6.66 -3.01
CA ILE A 72 2.22 -7.16 -4.26
C ILE A 72 3.74 -7.30 -4.10
N ASN A 73 4.41 -6.29 -3.58
CA ASN A 73 5.87 -6.28 -3.48
C ASN A 73 6.41 -7.32 -2.48
N ALA A 74 5.71 -7.50 -1.36
CA ALA A 74 6.01 -8.46 -0.32
C ALA A 74 5.26 -9.79 -0.49
N SER A 75 4.76 -10.08 -1.70
CA SER A 75 4.10 -11.34 -1.97
C SER A 75 5.06 -12.51 -1.71
N PRO A 76 4.60 -13.59 -1.05
CA PRO A 76 5.37 -14.82 -0.98
C PRO A 76 5.41 -15.47 -2.36
N MET A 77 6.16 -16.57 -2.45
CA MET A 77 6.18 -17.42 -3.62
C MET A 77 4.76 -17.77 -4.11
N ASP A 78 4.51 -17.58 -5.40
CA ASP A 78 3.23 -17.89 -6.01
C ASP A 78 3.03 -19.40 -6.26
N ALA A 79 1.85 -19.78 -6.76
CA ALA A 79 1.52 -21.18 -7.05
C ALA A 79 2.33 -21.79 -8.22
N TRP A 80 3.16 -20.99 -8.90
CA TRP A 80 4.04 -21.41 -9.99
C TRP A 80 5.52 -21.30 -9.60
N ASP A 81 5.81 -21.31 -8.29
CA ASP A 81 7.15 -21.22 -7.70
C ASP A 81 7.91 -19.93 -8.06
N LYS A 82 7.20 -18.83 -8.38
CA LYS A 82 7.83 -17.52 -8.62
C LYS A 82 7.89 -16.71 -7.35
N HIS A 83 9.07 -16.19 -7.07
CA HIS A 83 9.36 -15.30 -5.95
C HIS A 83 8.67 -13.93 -6.12
N GLY A 84 8.26 -13.33 -5.01
CA GLY A 84 7.77 -11.95 -5.00
C GLY A 84 8.90 -10.94 -5.21
N ALA A 85 8.54 -9.68 -5.45
CA ALA A 85 9.53 -8.63 -5.78
C ALA A 85 10.62 -8.46 -4.71
N TYR A 86 10.26 -8.58 -3.42
CA TYR A 86 11.25 -8.54 -2.34
C TYR A 86 12.23 -9.70 -2.41
N GLU A 87 11.71 -10.92 -2.52
CA GLU A 87 12.51 -12.13 -2.61
C GLU A 87 13.43 -12.09 -3.83
N GLU A 88 12.91 -11.76 -5.02
CA GLU A 88 13.72 -11.62 -6.24
C GLU A 88 14.79 -10.53 -6.12
N SER A 89 14.47 -9.40 -5.49
CA SER A 89 15.42 -8.28 -5.37
C SER A 89 16.62 -8.60 -4.49
N VAL A 90 16.43 -9.42 -3.45
CA VAL A 90 17.53 -9.81 -2.54
C VAL A 90 18.37 -10.95 -3.12
N LEU A 91 17.82 -11.75 -4.03
CA LEU A 91 18.58 -12.80 -4.73
C LEU A 91 19.76 -12.17 -5.47
N ASN A 92 20.97 -12.69 -5.20
CA ASN A 92 22.24 -12.23 -5.77
C ASN A 92 22.64 -10.77 -5.41
N THR A 93 22.09 -10.19 -4.36
CA THR A 93 22.61 -8.91 -3.84
C THR A 93 24.05 -9.13 -3.34
N PRO A 94 25.06 -8.40 -3.86
CA PRO A 94 26.44 -8.52 -3.40
C PRO A 94 26.54 -8.08 -1.94
N ILE A 95 27.19 -8.89 -1.11
CA ILE A 95 27.43 -8.58 0.29
C ILE A 95 28.77 -7.85 0.37
N LEU A 96 28.70 -6.55 0.68
CA LEU A 96 29.84 -5.65 0.80
C LEU A 96 30.23 -5.41 2.26
N GLU A 97 29.33 -5.74 3.20
CA GLU A 97 29.59 -5.69 4.63
C GLU A 97 30.72 -6.65 5.02
N GLU A 98 31.81 -6.10 5.56
CA GLU A 98 32.90 -6.85 6.17
C GLU A 98 32.58 -7.12 7.64
N PHE A 99 32.75 -8.37 8.08
CA PHE A 99 32.55 -8.79 9.46
C PHE A 99 33.54 -9.91 9.83
N ASP A 100 34.07 -9.86 11.05
CA ASP A 100 35.04 -10.86 11.53
C ASP A 100 34.35 -12.13 12.04
N LYS A 101 33.11 -12.00 12.54
CA LYS A 101 32.31 -13.09 13.07
C LYS A 101 30.87 -13.04 12.54
N PRO A 102 30.20 -14.19 12.34
CA PRO A 102 28.81 -14.22 11.88
C PRO A 102 27.84 -13.43 12.76
N GLU A 103 28.12 -13.31 14.06
CA GLU A 103 27.27 -12.56 15.01
C GLU A 103 27.32 -11.04 14.77
N ASP A 104 28.37 -10.54 14.11
CA ASP A 104 28.57 -9.12 13.82
C ASP A 104 27.90 -8.69 12.50
N TYR A 105 27.33 -9.64 11.75
CA TYR A 105 26.63 -9.38 10.48
C TYR A 105 25.32 -8.63 10.72
N LYS A 106 25.21 -7.40 10.21
CA LYS A 106 24.00 -6.56 10.38
C LYS A 106 23.05 -6.63 9.19
N GLY A 107 23.47 -7.22 8.06
CA GLY A 107 22.65 -7.38 6.87
C GLY A 107 22.36 -6.06 6.16
N ILE A 108 23.29 -5.10 6.20
CA ILE A 108 23.08 -3.75 5.69
C ILE A 108 22.75 -3.76 4.19
N ASP A 109 23.40 -4.63 3.41
CA ASP A 109 23.20 -4.71 1.97
C ASP A 109 21.81 -5.23 1.60
N LEU A 110 21.31 -6.25 2.31
CA LEU A 110 19.93 -6.74 2.14
C LEU A 110 18.91 -5.68 2.55
N LEU A 111 19.20 -5.00 3.66
CA LEU A 111 18.37 -3.92 4.17
C LEU A 111 18.30 -2.72 3.22
N ARG A 112 19.37 -2.41 2.48
CA ARG A 112 19.37 -1.36 1.44
C ARG A 112 18.39 -1.70 0.33
N THR A 113 18.44 -2.94 -0.16
CA THR A 113 17.53 -3.43 -1.19
C THR A 113 16.08 -3.34 -0.71
N LEU A 114 15.76 -3.92 0.44
CA LEU A 114 14.37 -3.92 0.96
C LEU A 114 13.87 -2.52 1.29
N ARG A 115 14.69 -1.65 1.90
CA ARG A 115 14.28 -0.27 2.22
C ARG A 115 14.05 0.60 1.00
N SER A 116 14.65 0.27 -0.16
CA SER A 116 14.37 0.99 -1.40
C SER A 116 12.91 0.87 -1.86
N PHE A 117 12.20 -0.17 -1.42
CA PHE A 117 10.77 -0.35 -1.68
C PHE A 117 9.86 0.37 -0.67
N ASP A 118 10.41 1.00 0.37
CA ASP A 118 9.66 1.66 1.44
C ASP A 118 8.56 0.74 2.04
N PRO A 119 8.92 -0.41 2.65
CA PRO A 119 7.96 -1.39 3.15
C PRO A 119 7.06 -0.78 4.24
N CYS A 120 5.75 -0.89 4.05
CA CYS A 120 4.75 -0.57 5.07
C CYS A 120 4.01 -1.85 5.48
N MET A 121 4.37 -2.46 6.61
CA MET A 121 3.80 -3.75 7.07
C MET A 121 2.31 -3.68 7.45
N PRO A 122 1.80 -2.62 8.09
CA PRO A 122 0.36 -2.44 8.27
C PRO A 122 -0.40 -2.30 6.94
N CYS A 123 0.27 -1.81 5.90
CA CYS A 123 -0.30 -1.76 4.56
C CYS A 123 -0.24 -3.12 3.85
N THR A 124 0.56 -4.08 4.30
CA THR A 124 0.68 -5.40 3.65
C THR A 124 -0.45 -6.34 4.04
N THR A 125 -0.93 -6.23 5.28
CA THR A 125 -1.96 -7.12 5.83
C THR A 125 -3.12 -6.31 6.40
N HIS A 126 -4.34 -6.66 5.99
CA HIS A 126 -5.57 -6.06 6.51
C HIS A 126 -6.52 -7.21 6.81
N ILE A 127 -6.66 -7.53 8.08
CA ILE A 127 -7.50 -8.65 8.52
C ILE A 127 -8.67 -8.06 9.30
N TYR A 128 -9.88 -8.37 8.87
CA TYR A 128 -11.08 -8.12 9.66
C TYR A 128 -11.32 -9.33 10.57
N ALA A 129 -11.20 -9.13 11.88
CA ALA A 129 -11.33 -10.22 12.86
C ALA A 129 -12.78 -10.55 13.27
N GLY A 130 -13.79 -9.76 12.86
CA GLY A 130 -15.19 -10.00 13.28
C GLY A 130 -15.34 -10.06 14.80
N GLU A 131 -16.04 -11.09 15.31
CA GLU A 131 -16.15 -11.37 16.76
C GLU A 131 -14.94 -12.13 17.34
N HIS A 132 -13.95 -12.47 16.53
CA HIS A 132 -12.78 -13.20 17.00
C HIS A 132 -11.86 -12.29 17.80
N LYS A 133 -11.42 -12.80 18.96
CA LYS A 133 -10.49 -12.10 19.84
C LYS A 133 -9.10 -12.05 19.20
N VAL A 134 -8.62 -10.85 18.91
CA VAL A 134 -7.20 -10.63 18.57
C VAL A 134 -6.37 -11.02 19.79
N VAL A 135 -5.65 -12.14 19.69
CA VAL A 135 -4.87 -12.70 20.81
C VAL A 135 -3.53 -11.96 20.96
N ARG A 136 -2.98 -11.46 19.86
CA ARG A 136 -1.73 -10.71 19.83
C ARG A 136 -1.70 -9.79 18.61
N GLU A 137 -1.50 -8.50 18.85
CA GLU A 137 -1.21 -7.51 17.82
C GLU A 137 0.30 -7.26 17.82
N ILE A 138 0.96 -7.43 16.66
CA ILE A 138 2.39 -7.18 16.51
C ILE A 138 2.55 -6.09 15.46
N ASN A 139 2.65 -4.84 15.90
CA ASN A 139 2.91 -3.70 15.03
C ASN A 139 4.41 -3.61 14.73
N THR A 140 4.86 -4.34 13.70
CA THR A 140 6.25 -4.28 13.25
C THR A 140 6.42 -3.22 12.17
N CYS A 141 6.50 -1.96 12.59
CA CYS A 141 7.04 -0.87 11.79
C CYS A 141 7.79 0.09 12.72
N ALA A 142 9.12 0.15 12.55
CA ALA A 142 10.06 1.03 13.25
C ALA A 142 10.18 0.81 14.77
N CYS A 143 11.26 0.14 15.19
CA CYS A 143 11.86 0.31 16.52
C CYS A 143 11.00 -0.04 17.76
N GLY A 144 10.04 -0.95 17.65
CA GLY A 144 9.48 -1.63 18.83
C GLY A 144 10.40 -2.77 19.26
N VAL A 145 11.34 -2.49 20.17
CA VAL A 145 12.00 -3.55 20.94
C VAL A 145 10.92 -4.09 21.89
N ASP A 146 10.33 -5.23 21.53
CA ASP A 146 9.53 -6.03 22.46
C ASP A 146 10.49 -6.65 23.49
N GLY A 147 10.79 -5.89 24.53
CA GLY A 147 11.36 -6.39 25.78
C GLY A 147 10.27 -6.68 26.80
#